data_AF-A0A977LAA1-F1
#
_entry.id   AF-A0A977LAA1-F1
#
_cell.length_a   1.000
_cell.length_b   1.000
_cell.length_c   1.000
_cell.angle_alpha   90.00
_cell.angle_beta   90.00
_cell.angle_gamma   90.00
#
_symmetry.space_group_name_H-M   'P 1'
#
loop_
_entity.id
_entity.type
_entity.pdbx_description
1 polymer ?
#
loop_
_entity_poly.entity_id
_entity_poly.type
_entity_poly.pdbx_seq_one_letter_code
_entity_poly.pdbx_strand_id
1 'polypeptide(L)' 'MSEIAQKVKQIIIDKLGVEESEVTPEASFTNDLGADSLDTVELIMEFEKEFNISIPDDQAENIATVGQAISYLEENAKK' A
#
# COMPACT_ATOMS: atom_id res chain seq x y z
N MET A 1 0.90 14.47 8.08
CA MET A 1 0.91 13.16 7.41
C MET A 1 2.09 12.38 7.98
N SER A 2 1.91 11.09 8.27
CA SER A 2 3.00 10.23 8.70
C SER A 2 4.01 10.05 7.57
N GLU A 3 5.29 9.86 7.89
CA GLU A 3 6.33 9.49 6.92
C GLU A 3 5.96 8.19 6.17
N ILE A 4 5.25 7.28 6.85
CA ILE A 4 4.77 6.01 6.29
C ILE A 4 3.76 6.29 5.17
N ALA A 5 2.77 7.14 5.42
CA ALA A 5 1.76 7.51 4.41
C ALA A 5 2.39 8.08 3.13
N GLN A 6 3.42 8.94 3.28
CA GLN A 6 4.11 9.51 2.11
C GLN A 6 4.87 8.45 1.32
N LYS A 7 5.62 7.57 2.00
CA LYS A 7 6.33 6.47 1.36
C LYS A 7 5.38 5.50 0.65
N VAL A 8 4.28 5.12 1.29
CA VAL A 8 3.28 4.23 0.70
C VAL A 8 2.73 4.83 -0.58
N LYS A 9 2.32 6.10 -0.55
CA LYS A 9 1.85 6.79 -1.74
C LYS A 9 2.88 6.79 -2.86
N GLN A 10 4.14 7.05 -2.53
CA GLN A 10 5.21 7.13 -3.51
C GLN A 10 5.49 5.77 -4.17
N ILE A 11 5.51 4.70 -3.39
CA ILE A 11 5.65 3.33 -3.93
C ILE A 11 4.48 3.00 -4.87
N ILE A 12 3.25 3.37 -4.51
CA ILE A 12 2.06 3.14 -5.34
C ILE A 12 2.17 3.89 -6.67
N ILE A 13 2.56 5.16 -6.64
CA ILE A 13 2.76 5.98 -7.84
C ILE A 13 3.85 5.36 -8.73
N ASP A 14 4.97 4.97 -8.14
CA ASP A 14 6.11 4.41 -8.89
C ASP A 14 5.82 3.02 -9.47
N LYS A 15 5.03 2.19 -8.77
CA LYS A 15 4.69 0.83 -9.19
C LYS A 15 3.52 0.78 -10.16
N LEU A 16 2.42 1.48 -9.86
CA LEU A 16 1.22 1.46 -10.68
C LEU A 16 1.22 2.54 -11.78
N GLY A 17 2.10 3.53 -11.69
CA GLY A 17 2.16 4.63 -12.66
C GLY A 17 0.94 5.57 -12.58
N VAL A 18 0.27 5.63 -11.43
CA VAL A 18 -0.91 6.46 -11.17
C VAL A 18 -0.53 7.83 -10.62
N GLU A 19 -1.43 8.82 -10.69
CA GLU A 19 -1.15 10.15 -10.16
C GLU A 19 -1.31 10.22 -8.63
N GLU A 20 -0.54 11.08 -7.95
CA GLU A 20 -0.68 11.28 -6.50
C GLU A 20 -2.09 11.71 -6.08
N SER A 21 -2.79 12.43 -6.96
CA SER A 21 -4.20 12.82 -6.80
C SER A 21 -5.16 11.63 -6.76
N GLU A 22 -4.84 10.53 -7.43
CA GLU A 22 -5.64 9.31 -7.43
C GLU A 22 -5.37 8.46 -6.19
N VAL A 23 -4.16 8.56 -5.62
CA VAL A 23 -3.75 7.84 -4.41
C VAL A 23 -4.34 8.52 -3.15
N THR A 24 -5.64 8.35 -2.99
CA THR A 24 -6.41 8.78 -1.82
C THR A 24 -6.55 7.65 -0.80
N PRO A 25 -6.74 7.93 0.49
CA PRO A 25 -6.95 6.88 1.50
C PRO A 25 -8.16 5.98 1.21
N GLU A 26 -9.14 6.50 0.48
CA GLU A 26 -10.37 5.80 0.11
C GLU A 26 -10.20 4.99 -1.18
N ALA A 27 -9.14 5.24 -1.96
CA ALA A 27 -8.88 4.56 -3.21
C ALA A 27 -8.60 3.08 -2.98
N SER A 28 -9.29 2.24 -3.74
CA SER A 28 -9.07 0.81 -3.83
C SER A 28 -7.94 0.50 -4.82
N PHE A 29 -7.02 -0.37 -4.42
CA PHE A 29 -5.92 -0.79 -5.28
C PHE A 29 -6.42 -1.38 -6.60
N THR A 30 -7.43 -2.25 -6.55
CA THR A 30 -7.95 -2.93 -7.74
C THR A 30 -9.00 -2.11 -8.49
N ASN A 31 -9.93 -1.48 -7.78
CA ASN A 31 -11.06 -0.80 -8.44
C ASN A 31 -10.72 0.63 -8.91
N ASP A 32 -9.95 1.39 -8.13
CA ASP A 32 -9.67 2.79 -8.44
C ASP A 32 -8.31 2.96 -9.10
N LEU A 33 -7.28 2.28 -8.58
CA LEU A 33 -5.91 2.36 -9.12
C LEU A 33 -5.64 1.33 -10.23
N GLY A 34 -6.57 0.40 -10.47
CA GLY A 34 -6.47 -0.58 -11.54
C GLY A 34 -5.35 -1.62 -11.36
N ALA A 35 -4.83 -1.79 -10.14
CA ALA A 35 -3.84 -2.81 -9.82
C ALA A 35 -4.44 -4.20 -10.06
N ASP A 36 -3.70 -5.06 -10.75
CA ASP A 36 -4.07 -6.45 -10.88
C ASP A 36 -3.63 -7.27 -9.64
N SER A 37 -3.96 -8.56 -9.61
CA SER A 37 -3.57 -9.44 -8.50
C SER A 37 -2.05 -9.57 -8.33
N LEU A 38 -1.27 -9.45 -9.41
CA LEU A 38 0.19 -9.49 -9.34
C LEU A 38 0.76 -8.17 -8.81
N ASP A 39 0.23 -7.04 -9.28
CA ASP A 39 0.60 -5.71 -8.83
C ASP A 39 0.37 -5.57 -7.33
N THR A 40 -0.77 -6.05 -6.82
CA THR A 40 -1.06 -6.03 -5.37
C THR A 40 -0.04 -6.85 -4.56
N VAL A 41 0.40 -8.00 -5.08
CA VAL A 41 1.38 -8.85 -4.42
C VAL A 41 2.76 -8.20 -4.45
N GLU A 42 3.16 -7.61 -5.57
CA GLU A 42 4.41 -6.85 -5.67
C GLU A 42 4.44 -5.63 -4.75
N LEU A 43 3.35 -4.87 -4.67
CA LEU A 43 3.21 -3.72 -3.78
C LEU A 43 3.40 -4.14 -2.33
N ILE A 44 2.71 -5.21 -1.90
CA ILE A 44 2.81 -5.71 -0.53
C ILE A 44 4.21 -6.19 -0.20
N MET A 45 4.86 -6.93 -1.11
CA MET A 45 6.27 -7.33 -0.92
C MET A 45 7.21 -6.12 -0.81
N GLU A 46 6.99 -5.06 -1.59
CA GLU A 46 7.80 -3.84 -1.49
C GLU A 46 7.56 -3.12 -0.16
N PHE A 47 6.32 -3.08 0.33
CA PHE A 47 6.01 -2.53 1.65
C PHE A 47 6.69 -3.34 2.77
N GLU A 48 6.60 -4.66 2.74
CA GLU A 48 7.29 -5.54 3.70
C GLU A 48 8.78 -5.25 3.76
N LYS A 49 9.42 -5.11 2.60
CA LYS A 49 10.85 -4.86 2.48
C LYS A 49 11.24 -3.44 2.91
N GLU A 50 10.51 -2.42 2.47
CA GLU A 50 10.80 -1.01 2.76
C GLU A 50 10.59 -0.68 4.24
N PHE A 51 9.57 -1.26 4.85
CA PHE A 51 9.23 -1.05 6.26
C PHE A 51 9.79 -2.13 7.19
N ASN A 52 10.44 -3.15 6.62
CA ASN A 52 11.01 -4.29 7.33
C ASN A 52 9.99 -4.99 8.25
N ILE A 53 8.78 -5.19 7.72
CA ILE A 53 7.69 -5.91 8.37
C ILE A 53 7.34 -7.18 7.58
N SER A 54 6.44 -8.00 8.11
CA SER A 54 5.83 -9.09 7.36
C SER A 54 4.32 -8.99 7.47
N ILE A 55 3.66 -8.89 6.31
CA ILE A 55 2.21 -8.83 6.15
C ILE A 55 1.76 -10.24 5.76
N PRO A 56 1.12 -11.00 6.66
CA PRO A 56 0.66 -12.33 6.32
C PRO A 56 -0.49 -12.25 5.29
N ASP A 57 -0.61 -13.29 4.47
CA ASP A 57 -1.55 -13.33 3.33
C ASP A 57 -2.99 -13.00 3.73
N ASP A 58 -3.44 -13.41 4.91
CA ASP A 58 -4.78 -13.11 5.42
C ASP A 58 -4.99 -11.61 5.66
N GLN A 59 -3.96 -10.89 6.11
CA GLN A 59 -4.02 -9.44 6.29
C GLN A 59 -3.89 -8.73 4.94
N ALA A 60 -3.02 -9.22 4.07
CA ALA A 60 -2.86 -8.72 2.70
C ALA A 60 -4.19 -8.75 1.94
N GLU A 61 -4.95 -9.84 2.04
CA GLU A 61 -6.31 -9.96 1.45
C GLU A 61 -7.32 -8.96 2.03
N ASN A 62 -7.13 -8.54 3.29
CA ASN A 62 -7.98 -7.53 3.94
C ASN A 62 -7.60 -6.08 3.59
N ILE A 63 -6.40 -5.85 3.03
CA ILE A 63 -5.92 -4.54 2.60
C ILE A 63 -6.41 -4.27 1.18
N ALA A 64 -7.63 -3.74 1.07
CA ALA A 64 -8.25 -3.42 -0.22
C ALA A 64 -8.04 -1.95 -0.66
N THR A 65 -7.74 -1.08 0.28
CA THR A 65 -7.62 0.38 0.08
C THR A 65 -6.29 0.92 0.57
N VAL A 66 -5.86 2.04 -0.01
CA VAL A 66 -4.61 2.73 0.37
C VAL A 66 -4.63 3.11 1.85
N GLY A 67 -5.76 3.59 2.36
CA GLY A 67 -5.89 3.95 3.78
C GLY A 67 -5.67 2.77 4.71
N GLN A 68 -6.21 1.59 4.38
CA GLN A 68 -5.98 0.36 5.14
C GLN A 68 -4.51 -0.05 5.12
N ALA A 69 -3.84 0.03 3.96
CA ALA A 69 -2.42 -0.27 3.85
C ALA A 69 -1.59 0.66 4.73
N ILE A 70 -1.86 1.97 4.66
CA ILE A 70 -1.17 2.98 5.47
C ILE A 70 -1.40 2.73 6.96
N SER A 71 -2.64 2.52 7.40
CA SER A 71 -2.95 2.26 8.81
C SER A 71 -2.28 0.98 9.31
N TYR A 72 -2.32 -0.08 8.51
CA TYR A 72 -1.64 -1.34 8.85
C TYR A 72 -0.14 -1.13 9.02
N LEU A 73 0.49 -0.43 8.07
CA LEU A 73 1.90 -0.12 8.12
C LEU A 73 2.23 0.80 9.30
N GLU A 74 1.41 1.79 9.62
CA GLU A 74 1.62 2.66 10.79
C GLU A 74 1.54 1.90 12.12
N GLU A 75 0.67 0.90 12.23
CA GLU A 75 0.53 0.10 13.44
C GLU A 75 1.65 -0.93 13.61
N ASN A 76 2.12 -1.51 12.50
CA ASN A 76 3.08 -2.63 12.50
C ASN A 76 4.52 -2.21 12.21
N ALA A 77 4.75 -1.17 11.41
CA ALA A 77 6.07 -0.58 11.19
C ALA A 77 6.45 0.34 12.35
N LYS A 78 6.56 -0.24 13.55
CA LYS A 78 7.17 0.44 14.69
C LYS A 78 8.68 0.37 14.57
N LYS A 79 9.31 1.53 14.32
CA LYS A 79 10.70 1.77 14.73
C LYS A 79 10.79 1.86 16.25
#